data_AF-A0AAV0JRH2-F1
#
_entry.id   AF-A0AAV0JRH2-F1
#
_cell.length_a   1.000
_cell.length_b   1.000
_cell.length_c   1.000
_cell.angle_alpha   90.00
_cell.angle_beta   90.00
_cell.angle_gamma   90.00
#
_symmetry.space_group_name_H-M   'P 1'
#
loop_
_entity.id
_entity.type
_entity.pdbx_description
1 polymer ?
#
loop_
_entity_poly.entity_id
_entity_poly.type
_entity_poly.pdbx_seq_one_letter_code
_entity_poly.pdbx_strand_id
1 'polypeptide(L)'
;MAAATFGAANTTATLKEPAIQLRGFDGLRSSSSSSSNSLALTRHFGVFSLPTPRRLSTIKAVSTPVKPATETKRSKVEIIKEHSNFIRYPLNEELLTEAPNVNESAVQLIKFHGSYQQYNREERGGRSYSFMLRTKNPCGKVPNKLYLTMDDLADQFGIGTLRLTTRQTFQLHGVVKKDLKTVMSSIIHSMGSTLGACGDLNRNVLAPPAPLAKKDYLFAQQTAEDIAALLTPQSGFYYDMWVDGEKFMTAEAPEVVKARNDNSHGTNFPDSPEPIYGTQFLPRKFKIAVTVPGDNSVDILTNDIGVVVVSDENGEPQGFNIYVGGGMGRTHRMESTFPRLADPLGYVPKEDILYAIKAIVVTQRENGRRDDRRYSRMKYLIDSWGIEKFRDVVEQYYGKKFEQFRELPEWEFKSHLGWHEQGDGALFCGLHVDNGRVGGKMKTTLREVIEKYNLDVRITANQNIVLCGIKKAWKRPITTTLAQAGLLQPKYVDPLNLTAMACPAFPLCPLAITEAERGIPDILKRVRAVFEKVGLKYNESVVIRVTGCPNGCARPYMAELGLVGDGPNSYQIWLGGAPNQTVLARTFLNKVKVQDLENVFEPLFYHWKRRRQSKESFGDFTNRVVSYYSIPYF
;
A
#
# COMPACT_ATOMS: atom_id res chain seq x y z
N MET A 1 35.02 -12.69 -47.36
CA MET A 1 34.59 -12.41 -48.75
C MET A 1 33.22 -11.75 -48.67
N ALA A 2 32.89 -10.54 -49.12
CA ALA A 2 33.56 -9.37 -49.72
C ALA A 2 32.72 -8.17 -49.20
N ALA A 3 33.27 -7.12 -48.58
CA ALA A 3 34.00 -5.98 -49.14
C ALA A 3 33.21 -5.18 -50.20
N ALA A 4 32.71 -4.00 -49.81
CA ALA A 4 32.68 -2.81 -50.66
C ALA A 4 32.56 -1.54 -49.79
N THR A 5 33.35 -0.55 -50.16
CA THR A 5 33.80 0.62 -49.40
C THR A 5 33.49 1.92 -50.16
N PHE A 6 33.23 2.98 -49.39
CA PHE A 6 33.52 4.41 -49.58
C PHE A 6 33.09 5.20 -50.83
N GLY A 7 32.53 6.39 -50.54
CA GLY A 7 32.56 7.58 -51.40
C GLY A 7 32.12 8.82 -50.61
N ALA A 8 33.07 9.73 -50.35
CA ALA A 8 32.90 10.98 -49.60
C ALA A 8 32.77 12.19 -50.55
N ALA A 9 32.09 13.26 -50.11
CA ALA A 9 32.32 14.62 -50.59
C ALA A 9 31.93 15.66 -49.52
N ASN A 10 32.86 16.60 -49.29
CA ASN A 10 32.81 17.71 -48.34
C ASN A 10 31.92 18.87 -48.83
N THR A 11 31.28 19.58 -47.90
CA THR A 11 31.21 21.05 -47.93
C THR A 11 31.00 21.64 -46.52
N THR A 12 31.83 22.62 -46.22
CA THR A 12 31.97 23.44 -45.01
C THR A 12 30.82 24.42 -44.79
N ALA A 13 30.37 24.61 -43.54
CA ALA A 13 29.77 25.87 -43.06
C ALA A 13 29.84 26.01 -41.53
N THR A 14 30.74 26.91 -41.12
CA THR A 14 30.84 27.75 -39.90
C THR A 14 29.82 27.61 -38.74
N LEU A 15 30.41 27.47 -37.54
CA LEU A 15 29.83 27.60 -36.19
C LEU A 15 29.33 29.03 -35.88
N LYS A 16 28.17 29.13 -35.21
CA LYS A 16 27.75 30.29 -34.40
C LYS A 16 27.12 29.81 -33.09
N GLU A 17 27.67 30.26 -31.97
CA GLU A 17 27.17 30.08 -30.60
C GLU A 17 25.85 30.85 -30.37
N PRO A 18 24.96 30.36 -29.49
CA PRO A 18 23.87 31.17 -28.95
C PRO A 18 24.25 31.72 -27.56
N ALA A 19 24.24 33.06 -27.47
CA ALA A 19 24.46 33.84 -26.26
C ALA A 19 23.31 33.64 -25.24
N ILE A 20 23.69 33.42 -23.98
CA ILE A 20 22.80 33.34 -22.83
C ILE A 20 22.64 34.74 -22.23
N GLN A 21 21.43 35.29 -22.25
CA GLN A 21 21.07 36.52 -21.52
C GLN A 21 20.70 36.19 -20.07
N LEU A 22 21.55 36.61 -19.13
CA LEU A 22 21.28 36.67 -17.70
C LEU A 22 20.47 37.94 -17.39
N ARG A 23 19.28 37.79 -16.79
CA ARG A 23 18.56 38.90 -16.13
C ARG A 23 18.94 38.94 -14.65
N GLY A 24 19.49 40.07 -14.23
CA GLY A 24 19.84 40.37 -12.85
C GLY A 24 18.62 40.40 -11.93
N PHE A 25 18.82 39.91 -10.71
CA PHE A 25 17.84 39.85 -9.64
C PHE A 25 18.33 40.78 -8.52
N ASP A 26 17.62 41.88 -8.30
CA ASP A 26 17.96 42.87 -7.28
C ASP A 26 17.19 42.63 -5.97
N GLY A 27 17.96 42.37 -4.91
CA GLY A 27 17.85 43.02 -3.58
C GLY A 27 16.53 42.97 -2.79
N LEU A 28 16.52 42.13 -1.75
CA LEU A 28 15.70 42.31 -0.55
C LEU A 28 16.12 43.58 0.22
N ARG A 29 15.14 44.42 0.62
CA ARG A 29 15.29 45.40 1.73
C ARG A 29 14.05 45.38 2.63
N SER A 30 14.32 45.43 3.93
CA SER A 30 13.39 45.37 5.06
C SER A 30 12.85 46.73 5.50
N SER A 31 11.59 46.73 5.96
CA SER A 31 10.89 47.55 6.98
C SER A 31 11.47 48.90 7.49
N SER A 32 10.63 49.96 7.52
CA SER A 32 10.07 50.57 8.76
C SER A 32 9.33 51.93 8.54
N SER A 33 8.17 52.06 9.22
CA SER A 33 7.62 53.22 9.97
C SER A 33 7.20 54.58 9.34
N SER A 34 5.90 54.88 9.59
CA SER A 34 5.30 56.08 10.24
C SER A 34 5.07 57.45 9.55
N SER A 35 3.77 57.82 9.58
CA SER A 35 3.14 59.08 10.06
C SER A 35 3.03 60.37 9.22
N SER A 36 1.76 60.82 9.16
CA SER A 36 1.20 62.18 9.41
C SER A 36 1.09 63.26 8.31
N ASN A 37 -0.20 63.59 8.02
CA ASN A 37 -0.90 64.89 7.96
C ASN A 37 -0.50 66.03 7.00
N SER A 38 -1.56 66.53 6.32
CA SER A 38 -2.09 67.92 6.25
C SER A 38 -2.26 68.48 4.81
N LEU A 39 -3.51 68.77 4.39
CA LEU A 39 -4.16 70.11 4.20
C LEU A 39 -3.48 70.96 3.10
N ALA A 40 -4.12 71.67 2.17
CA ALA A 40 -5.52 72.01 1.90
C ALA A 40 -5.60 72.93 0.65
N LEU A 41 -6.81 73.00 0.06
CA LEU A 41 -7.47 74.15 -0.60
C LEU A 41 -7.10 74.70 -2.02
N THR A 42 -8.03 74.38 -2.95
CA THR A 42 -8.88 75.27 -3.81
C THR A 42 -8.37 76.04 -5.04
N ARG A 43 -9.11 75.91 -6.17
CA ARG A 43 -10.11 76.90 -6.64
C ARG A 43 -10.97 76.37 -7.81
N HIS A 44 -12.27 76.66 -7.75
CA HIS A 44 -13.30 76.38 -8.76
C HIS A 44 -13.43 77.50 -9.80
N PHE A 45 -13.82 77.14 -11.02
CA PHE A 45 -14.72 77.94 -11.86
C PHE A 45 -15.76 77.01 -12.50
N GLY A 46 -17.03 77.39 -12.38
CA GLY A 46 -18.17 76.64 -12.90
C GLY A 46 -18.76 77.28 -14.16
N VAL A 47 -19.45 76.46 -14.96
CA VAL A 47 -20.42 76.88 -15.97
C VAL A 47 -21.66 76.00 -15.81
N PHE A 48 -22.81 76.63 -15.68
CA PHE A 48 -24.14 76.04 -15.50
C PHE A 48 -24.72 75.49 -16.82
N SER A 49 -25.53 74.43 -16.74
CA SER A 49 -26.47 74.01 -17.79
C SER A 49 -27.74 73.41 -17.16
N LEU A 50 -28.88 73.66 -17.83
CA LEU A 50 -30.27 73.57 -17.38
C LEU A 50 -30.81 72.15 -17.06
N PRO A 51 -31.90 72.00 -16.26
CA PRO A 51 -32.43 70.71 -15.84
C PRO A 51 -33.51 70.14 -16.78
N THR A 52 -33.49 68.82 -16.99
CA THR A 52 -34.55 68.03 -17.66
C THR A 52 -34.92 66.78 -16.82
N PRO A 53 -36.11 66.19 -17.00
CA PRO A 53 -36.92 65.68 -15.89
C PRO A 53 -36.56 64.26 -15.43
N ARG A 54 -36.80 64.01 -14.13
CA ARG A 54 -36.68 62.71 -13.46
C ARG A 54 -37.58 61.65 -14.12
N ARG A 55 -36.98 60.63 -14.73
CA ARG A 55 -37.62 59.32 -14.98
C ARG A 55 -37.37 58.42 -13.77
N LEU A 56 -38.43 57.89 -13.19
CA LEU A 56 -38.41 56.78 -12.24
C LEU A 56 -37.78 55.56 -12.92
N SER A 57 -36.59 55.15 -12.48
CA SER A 57 -35.99 53.88 -12.89
C SER A 57 -36.63 52.75 -12.11
N THR A 58 -37.51 51.97 -12.75
CA THR A 58 -37.94 50.67 -12.26
C THR A 58 -36.71 49.76 -12.16
N ILE A 59 -36.32 49.36 -10.95
CA ILE A 59 -35.31 48.33 -10.74
C ILE A 59 -35.94 47.00 -11.19
N LYS A 60 -35.66 46.56 -12.42
CA LYS A 60 -35.88 45.16 -12.81
C LYS A 60 -34.72 44.34 -12.27
N ALA A 61 -35.01 43.45 -11.32
CA ALA A 61 -34.10 42.37 -10.96
C ALA A 61 -33.88 41.51 -12.22
N VAL A 62 -32.72 41.65 -12.85
CA VAL A 62 -32.28 40.74 -13.91
C VAL A 62 -31.83 39.47 -13.19
N SER A 63 -32.59 38.38 -13.31
CA SER A 63 -32.13 37.07 -12.87
C SER A 63 -30.84 36.75 -13.62
N THR A 64 -29.72 36.68 -12.91
CA THR A 64 -28.51 36.07 -13.44
C THR A 64 -28.88 34.66 -13.94
N PRO A 65 -28.47 34.26 -15.15
CA PRO A 65 -28.67 32.89 -15.59
C PRO A 65 -28.03 31.99 -14.55
N VAL A 66 -28.81 31.07 -13.98
CA VAL A 66 -28.27 29.97 -13.18
C VAL A 66 -27.25 29.28 -14.08
N LYS A 67 -25.96 29.41 -13.74
CA LYS A 67 -24.92 28.62 -14.40
C LYS A 67 -25.40 27.17 -14.30
N PRO A 68 -25.58 26.42 -15.41
CA PRO A 68 -25.91 25.02 -15.32
C PRO A 68 -24.88 24.38 -14.38
N ALA A 69 -25.36 23.60 -13.41
CA ALA A 69 -24.49 22.91 -12.47
C ALA A 69 -23.40 22.21 -13.29
N THR A 70 -22.15 22.69 -13.18
CA THR A 70 -21.03 22.07 -13.88
C THR A 70 -21.01 20.61 -13.45
N GLU A 71 -21.27 19.70 -14.40
CA GLU A 71 -21.21 18.27 -14.15
C GLU A 71 -19.92 17.96 -13.40
N THR A 72 -20.06 17.36 -12.22
CA THR A 72 -18.90 17.02 -11.40
C THR A 72 -18.07 16.02 -12.18
N LYS A 73 -16.86 16.41 -12.59
CA LYS A 73 -15.97 15.56 -13.39
C LYS A 73 -15.70 14.25 -12.64
N ARG A 74 -15.99 13.11 -13.27
CA ARG A 74 -15.81 11.76 -12.68
C ARG A 74 -14.84 10.93 -13.51
N SER A 75 -14.07 10.07 -12.84
CA SER A 75 -13.19 9.13 -13.53
C SER A 75 -14.01 8.03 -14.23
N LYS A 76 -13.47 7.44 -15.30
CA LYS A 76 -14.10 6.31 -16.02
C LYS A 76 -14.52 5.16 -15.10
N VAL A 77 -13.75 4.89 -14.03
CA VAL A 77 -14.05 3.81 -13.08
C VAL A 77 -15.30 4.10 -12.26
N GLU A 78 -15.61 5.37 -11.98
CA GLU A 78 -16.87 5.72 -11.31
C GLU A 78 -18.07 5.41 -12.20
N ILE A 79 -17.97 5.70 -13.51
CA ILE A 79 -19.02 5.38 -14.47
C ILE A 79 -19.20 3.87 -14.62
N ILE A 80 -18.09 3.11 -14.65
CA ILE A 80 -18.14 1.64 -14.67
C ILE A 80 -18.82 1.10 -13.41
N LYS A 81 -18.49 1.60 -12.22
CA LYS A 81 -19.13 1.15 -10.96
C LYS A 81 -20.64 1.44 -10.97
N GLU A 82 -21.04 2.63 -11.39
CA GLU A 82 -22.44 3.05 -11.44
C GLU A 82 -23.31 2.10 -12.28
N HIS A 83 -22.84 1.77 -13.48
CA HIS A 83 -23.61 0.95 -14.43
C HIS A 83 -23.37 -0.56 -14.26
N SER A 84 -22.73 -0.98 -13.17
CA SER A 84 -22.32 -2.39 -13.01
C SER A 84 -23.31 -3.28 -12.28
N ASN A 85 -24.44 -2.74 -11.82
CA ASN A 85 -25.35 -3.48 -10.93
C ASN A 85 -24.58 -4.10 -9.74
N PHE A 86 -23.90 -3.24 -8.98
CA PHE A 86 -23.00 -3.61 -7.90
C PHE A 86 -21.95 -4.64 -8.34
N ILE A 87 -21.15 -4.28 -9.35
CA ILE A 87 -19.96 -4.99 -9.83
C ILE A 87 -20.25 -6.26 -10.67
N ARG A 88 -21.51 -6.59 -10.95
CA ARG A 88 -21.87 -7.78 -11.77
C ARG A 88 -21.65 -7.59 -13.27
N TYR A 89 -22.15 -6.49 -13.84
CA TYR A 89 -22.24 -6.27 -15.29
C TYR A 89 -21.18 -5.27 -15.79
N PRO A 90 -20.55 -5.47 -16.96
CA PRO A 90 -20.71 -6.58 -17.89
C PRO A 90 -19.80 -7.79 -17.59
N LEU A 91 -19.23 -7.88 -16.39
CA LEU A 91 -18.29 -8.95 -16.05
C LEU A 91 -18.94 -10.34 -16.15
N ASN A 92 -20.18 -10.48 -15.73
CA ASN A 92 -20.99 -11.69 -15.85
C ASN A 92 -21.06 -12.22 -17.28
N GLU A 93 -21.32 -11.37 -18.27
CA GLU A 93 -21.36 -11.76 -19.68
C GLU A 93 -19.97 -12.01 -20.24
N GLU A 94 -19.02 -11.14 -19.91
CA GLU A 94 -17.65 -11.23 -20.41
C GLU A 94 -16.94 -12.50 -19.96
N LEU A 95 -17.27 -13.06 -18.80
CA LEU A 95 -16.71 -14.32 -18.33
C LEU A 95 -17.19 -15.53 -19.13
N LEU A 96 -18.32 -15.43 -19.83
CA LEU A 96 -18.90 -16.51 -20.64
C LEU A 96 -18.42 -16.50 -22.10
N THR A 97 -17.74 -15.44 -22.54
CA THR A 97 -17.26 -15.36 -23.93
C THR A 97 -16.05 -16.27 -24.18
N GLU A 98 -15.87 -16.74 -25.41
CA GLU A 98 -14.71 -17.57 -25.82
C GLU A 98 -13.37 -16.80 -25.84
N ALA A 99 -13.40 -15.46 -25.77
CA ALA A 99 -12.19 -14.65 -25.78
C ALA A 99 -11.33 -14.96 -24.55
N PRO A 100 -9.99 -15.11 -24.68
CA PRO A 100 -9.10 -15.43 -23.56
C PRO A 100 -8.95 -14.26 -22.56
N ASN A 101 -9.42 -13.07 -22.93
CA ASN A 101 -9.45 -11.85 -22.14
C ASN A 101 -10.89 -11.37 -21.94
N VAL A 102 -11.04 -10.31 -21.14
CA VAL A 102 -12.28 -9.55 -20.96
C VAL A 102 -12.09 -8.08 -21.36
N ASN A 103 -13.20 -7.39 -21.62
CA ASN A 103 -13.22 -5.98 -22.01
C ASN A 103 -12.73 -5.01 -20.90
N GLU A 104 -12.57 -3.72 -21.22
CA GLU A 104 -12.03 -2.71 -20.28
C GLU A 104 -12.86 -2.59 -18.98
N SER A 105 -14.20 -2.61 -19.09
CA SER A 105 -15.10 -2.52 -17.94
C SER A 105 -14.93 -3.74 -17.03
N ALA A 106 -15.00 -4.95 -17.60
CA ALA A 106 -14.79 -6.20 -16.88
C ALA A 106 -13.38 -6.29 -16.26
N VAL A 107 -12.33 -5.77 -16.93
CA VAL A 107 -10.99 -5.65 -16.34
C VAL A 107 -10.98 -4.80 -15.06
N GLN A 108 -11.82 -3.75 -14.97
CA GLN A 108 -11.94 -2.97 -13.73
C GLN A 108 -12.76 -3.69 -12.67
N LEU A 109 -13.88 -4.30 -13.06
CA LEU A 109 -14.83 -4.94 -12.14
C LEU A 109 -14.27 -6.24 -11.52
N ILE A 110 -13.53 -7.03 -12.28
CA ILE A 110 -12.95 -8.29 -11.78
C ILE A 110 -11.95 -8.05 -10.63
N LYS A 111 -11.43 -6.83 -10.50
CA LYS A 111 -10.59 -6.42 -9.35
C LYS A 111 -11.36 -6.43 -8.04
N PHE A 112 -12.65 -6.12 -8.02
CA PHE A 112 -13.45 -6.18 -6.79
C PHE A 112 -13.65 -7.61 -6.31
N HIS A 113 -13.62 -8.57 -7.24
CA HIS A 113 -13.62 -10.01 -7.01
C HIS A 113 -12.23 -10.58 -6.70
N GLY A 114 -11.21 -9.71 -6.57
CA GLY A 114 -9.86 -10.12 -6.18
C GLY A 114 -8.98 -10.67 -7.30
N SER A 115 -9.34 -10.48 -8.56
CA SER A 115 -8.53 -10.92 -9.72
C SER A 115 -8.04 -9.75 -10.58
N TYR A 116 -6.95 -9.96 -11.31
CA TYR A 116 -6.44 -9.07 -12.36
C TYR A 116 -6.14 -9.86 -13.62
N GLN A 117 -6.68 -9.40 -14.74
CA GLN A 117 -6.14 -9.76 -16.04
C GLN A 117 -4.71 -9.25 -16.18
N GLN A 118 -3.83 -10.12 -16.65
CA GLN A 118 -2.42 -9.91 -16.93
C GLN A 118 -2.11 -10.48 -18.32
N TYR A 119 -0.93 -10.17 -18.80
CA TYR A 119 -0.32 -10.87 -19.92
C TYR A 119 1.18 -10.95 -19.68
N ASN A 120 1.83 -11.95 -20.28
CA ASN A 120 3.27 -12.09 -20.19
C ASN A 120 3.95 -11.01 -21.04
N ARG A 121 4.66 -10.07 -20.41
CA ARG A 121 5.31 -8.95 -21.09
C ARG A 121 6.65 -9.32 -21.74
N GLU A 122 7.10 -10.56 -21.61
CA GLU A 122 8.33 -11.06 -22.24
C GLU A 122 8.08 -11.67 -23.63
N GLU A 123 6.83 -12.01 -23.94
CA GLU A 123 6.45 -12.53 -25.25
C GLU A 123 6.54 -11.43 -26.31
N ARG A 124 7.15 -11.76 -27.46
CA ARG A 124 7.21 -10.89 -28.63
C ARG A 124 6.21 -11.38 -29.68
N GLY A 125 5.34 -10.50 -30.19
CA GLY A 125 4.42 -10.82 -31.29
C GLY A 125 3.04 -11.38 -30.90
N GLY A 126 2.72 -11.48 -29.61
CA GLY A 126 1.42 -11.93 -29.11
C GLY A 126 1.15 -11.50 -27.66
N ARG A 127 -0.04 -11.83 -27.13
CA ARG A 127 -0.38 -11.65 -25.71
C ARG A 127 -1.02 -12.92 -25.18
N SER A 128 -0.27 -13.73 -24.44
CA SER A 128 -0.86 -14.77 -23.61
C SER A 128 -1.52 -14.14 -22.39
N TYR A 129 -2.86 -14.11 -22.39
CA TYR A 129 -3.63 -13.59 -21.27
C TYR A 129 -3.74 -14.62 -20.15
N SER A 130 -3.61 -14.13 -18.94
CA SER A 130 -3.85 -14.90 -17.72
C SER A 130 -4.44 -13.99 -16.65
N PHE A 131 -4.83 -14.59 -15.53
CA PHE A 131 -5.40 -13.91 -14.39
C PHE A 131 -4.56 -14.22 -13.15
N MET A 132 -4.23 -13.18 -12.39
CA MET A 132 -3.76 -13.35 -11.01
C MET A 132 -4.93 -13.13 -10.08
N LEU A 133 -5.09 -14.05 -9.14
CA LEU A 133 -6.04 -13.91 -8.04
C LEU A 133 -5.30 -13.70 -6.73
N ARG A 134 -5.95 -12.96 -5.83
CA ARG A 134 -5.42 -12.58 -4.53
C ARG A 134 -6.47 -12.89 -3.47
N THR A 135 -6.05 -13.59 -2.43
CA THR A 135 -6.92 -13.94 -1.30
C THR A 135 -7.12 -12.77 -0.34
N LYS A 136 -8.14 -12.87 0.50
CA LYS A 136 -8.39 -12.06 1.69
C LYS A 136 -8.18 -12.96 2.91
N ASN A 137 -7.22 -12.61 3.75
CA ASN A 137 -6.79 -13.35 4.94
C ASN A 137 -6.52 -12.34 6.06
N PRO A 138 -7.55 -11.84 6.77
CA PRO A 138 -7.33 -10.96 7.90
C PRO A 138 -6.29 -11.57 8.86
N CYS A 139 -5.39 -10.74 9.39
CA CYS A 139 -4.27 -11.17 10.24
C CYS A 139 -3.25 -12.10 9.58
N GLY A 140 -3.39 -12.37 8.28
CA GLY A 140 -2.64 -13.38 7.57
C GLY A 140 -3.02 -14.81 7.89
N LYS A 141 -4.11 -15.07 8.65
CA LYS A 141 -4.52 -16.41 9.04
C LYS A 141 -4.97 -17.21 7.82
N VAL A 142 -4.46 -18.43 7.70
CA VAL A 142 -4.77 -19.39 6.64
C VAL A 142 -5.02 -20.74 7.30
N PRO A 143 -6.27 -21.22 7.30
CA PRO A 143 -6.59 -22.58 7.75
C PRO A 143 -5.85 -23.63 6.92
N ASN A 144 -5.52 -24.77 7.52
CA ASN A 144 -4.87 -25.90 6.86
C ASN A 144 -5.52 -26.25 5.51
N LYS A 145 -6.85 -26.45 5.50
CA LYS A 145 -7.64 -26.77 4.30
C LYS A 145 -7.44 -25.76 3.18
N LEU A 146 -7.44 -24.46 3.52
CA LEU A 146 -7.23 -23.40 2.53
C LEU A 146 -5.80 -23.45 1.97
N TYR A 147 -4.80 -23.70 2.81
CA TYR A 147 -3.42 -23.82 2.35
C TYR A 147 -3.27 -24.96 1.32
N LEU A 148 -3.75 -26.16 1.64
CA LEU A 148 -3.68 -27.32 0.75
C LEU A 148 -4.39 -27.06 -0.59
N THR A 149 -5.56 -26.43 -0.52
CA THR A 149 -6.32 -26.03 -1.72
C THR A 149 -5.54 -25.02 -2.57
N MET A 150 -4.98 -23.97 -1.96
CA MET A 150 -4.19 -22.97 -2.68
C MET A 150 -2.94 -23.59 -3.32
N ASP A 151 -2.31 -24.53 -2.64
CA ASP A 151 -1.14 -25.26 -3.12
C ASP A 151 -1.49 -26.15 -4.34
N ASP A 152 -2.61 -26.88 -4.30
CA ASP A 152 -3.10 -27.68 -5.42
C ASP A 152 -3.49 -26.82 -6.63
N LEU A 153 -4.23 -25.73 -6.39
CA LEU A 153 -4.64 -24.81 -7.44
C LEU A 153 -3.44 -24.17 -8.16
N ALA A 154 -2.34 -23.93 -7.43
CA ALA A 154 -1.14 -23.35 -8.02
C ALA A 154 -0.50 -24.28 -9.05
N ASP A 155 -0.53 -25.60 -8.83
CA ASP A 155 0.03 -26.60 -9.72
C ASP A 155 -0.94 -26.96 -10.86
N GLN A 156 -2.24 -27.05 -10.57
CA GLN A 156 -3.25 -27.48 -11.54
C GLN A 156 -3.65 -26.38 -12.53
N PHE A 157 -3.79 -25.13 -12.03
CA PHE A 157 -4.34 -24.02 -12.81
C PHE A 157 -3.43 -22.78 -12.87
N GLY A 158 -2.40 -22.73 -12.02
CA GLY A 158 -1.43 -21.65 -12.00
C GLY A 158 -0.13 -21.98 -12.75
N ILE A 159 0.94 -21.30 -12.35
CA ILE A 159 2.31 -21.53 -12.85
C ILE A 159 3.19 -22.28 -11.84
N GLY A 160 2.58 -23.12 -10.99
CA GLY A 160 3.29 -23.92 -9.98
C GLY A 160 3.88 -23.13 -8.82
N THR A 161 3.41 -21.89 -8.57
CA THR A 161 3.90 -21.06 -7.47
C THR A 161 2.80 -20.32 -6.71
N LEU A 162 3.00 -20.19 -5.40
CA LEU A 162 2.27 -19.25 -4.56
C LEU A 162 3.16 -18.04 -4.26
N ARG A 163 2.53 -16.88 -4.09
CA ARG A 163 3.21 -15.63 -3.77
C ARG A 163 2.64 -14.97 -2.53
N LEU A 164 3.37 -15.07 -1.42
CA LEU A 164 3.07 -14.41 -0.14
C LEU A 164 3.23 -12.90 -0.29
N THR A 165 2.26 -12.09 0.13
CA THR A 165 2.27 -10.64 -0.15
C THR A 165 2.66 -9.78 1.03
N THR A 166 3.02 -8.52 0.75
CA THR A 166 3.27 -7.48 1.76
C THR A 166 2.04 -7.11 2.59
N ARG A 167 0.88 -7.72 2.30
CA ARG A 167 -0.36 -7.54 3.05
C ARG A 167 -0.92 -8.85 3.58
N GLN A 168 -0.08 -9.84 3.83
CA GLN A 168 -0.47 -11.09 4.49
C GLN A 168 -1.50 -11.91 3.69
N THR A 169 -1.37 -11.96 2.37
CA THR A 169 -2.26 -12.76 1.50
C THR A 169 -1.45 -13.65 0.58
N PHE A 170 -2.11 -14.57 -0.11
CA PHE A 170 -1.56 -15.21 -1.31
C PHE A 170 -1.86 -14.38 -2.56
N GLN A 171 -1.02 -14.56 -3.56
CA GLN A 171 -1.34 -14.39 -4.96
C GLN A 171 -1.02 -15.69 -5.69
N LEU A 172 -1.91 -16.11 -6.58
CA LEU A 172 -1.68 -17.21 -7.51
C LEU A 172 -1.81 -16.63 -8.92
N HIS A 173 -0.79 -16.89 -9.73
CA HIS A 173 -0.61 -16.26 -11.05
C HIS A 173 -0.80 -17.30 -12.15
N GLY A 174 -1.19 -16.82 -13.34
CA GLY A 174 -1.20 -17.65 -14.55
C GLY A 174 -2.50 -18.39 -14.83
N VAL A 175 -3.56 -18.16 -14.06
CA VAL A 175 -4.86 -18.81 -14.28
C VAL A 175 -5.45 -18.33 -15.60
N VAL A 176 -5.80 -19.23 -16.50
CA VAL A 176 -6.49 -18.87 -17.74
C VAL A 176 -7.98 -18.60 -17.48
N LYS A 177 -8.61 -17.77 -18.32
CA LYS A 177 -10.00 -17.31 -18.11
C LYS A 177 -10.99 -18.46 -17.88
N LYS A 178 -10.92 -19.50 -18.72
CA LYS A 178 -11.83 -20.66 -18.67
C LYS A 178 -11.83 -21.39 -17.33
N ASP A 179 -10.71 -21.35 -16.60
CA ASP A 179 -10.54 -22.04 -15.32
C ASP A 179 -10.82 -21.11 -14.13
N LEU A 180 -11.03 -19.82 -14.36
CA LEU A 180 -11.13 -18.83 -13.30
C LEU A 180 -12.30 -19.09 -12.36
N LYS A 181 -13.46 -19.51 -12.88
CA LYS A 181 -14.63 -19.85 -12.04
C LYS A 181 -14.33 -21.04 -11.13
N THR A 182 -13.75 -22.11 -11.68
CA THR A 182 -13.31 -23.29 -10.91
C THR A 182 -12.35 -22.91 -9.80
N VAL A 183 -11.32 -22.12 -10.10
CA VAL A 183 -10.33 -21.72 -9.09
C VAL A 183 -10.97 -20.86 -8.00
N MET A 184 -11.81 -19.89 -8.35
CA MET A 184 -12.50 -19.03 -7.38
C MET A 184 -13.47 -19.84 -6.50
N SER A 185 -14.27 -20.74 -7.08
CA SER A 185 -15.20 -21.58 -6.32
C SER A 185 -14.46 -22.51 -5.38
N SER A 186 -13.39 -23.18 -5.82
CA SER A 186 -12.56 -24.04 -4.96
C SER A 186 -12.00 -23.30 -3.74
N ILE A 187 -11.59 -22.04 -3.91
CA ILE A 187 -11.15 -21.19 -2.79
C ILE A 187 -12.30 -20.95 -1.82
N ILE A 188 -13.50 -20.61 -2.32
CA ILE A 188 -14.69 -20.34 -1.51
C ILE A 188 -15.12 -21.60 -0.71
N HIS A 189 -15.22 -22.75 -1.36
CA HIS A 189 -15.57 -24.04 -0.72
C HIS A 189 -14.52 -24.54 0.29
N SER A 190 -13.35 -23.90 0.33
CA SER A 190 -12.21 -24.27 1.19
C SER A 190 -11.90 -23.24 2.28
N MET A 191 -12.92 -22.50 2.72
CA MET A 191 -12.83 -21.48 3.79
C MET A 191 -12.02 -20.24 3.39
N GLY A 192 -11.79 -20.02 2.10
CA GLY A 192 -11.10 -18.86 1.56
C GLY A 192 -12.04 -17.83 0.94
N SER A 193 -11.48 -16.68 0.60
CA SER A 193 -12.16 -15.65 -0.19
C SER A 193 -11.15 -14.80 -0.95
N THR A 194 -11.54 -14.26 -2.10
CA THR A 194 -10.79 -13.21 -2.83
C THR A 194 -11.56 -11.87 -2.85
N LEU A 195 -12.77 -11.83 -2.28
CA LEU A 195 -13.63 -10.65 -2.25
C LEU A 195 -12.91 -9.46 -1.61
N GLY A 196 -12.86 -8.34 -2.33
CA GLY A 196 -12.24 -7.11 -1.85
C GLY A 196 -10.71 -7.16 -1.68
N ALA A 197 -10.04 -8.25 -2.07
CA ALA A 197 -8.59 -8.29 -2.07
C ALA A 197 -7.99 -7.20 -2.98
N CYS A 198 -8.76 -6.77 -3.99
CA CYS A 198 -8.45 -5.71 -4.93
C CYS A 198 -9.60 -4.66 -5.02
N GLY A 199 -9.80 -4.00 -6.16
CA GLY A 199 -10.85 -2.99 -6.31
C GLY A 199 -10.66 -1.69 -5.50
N ASP A 200 -11.69 -0.85 -5.54
CA ASP A 200 -11.83 0.37 -4.73
C ASP A 200 -12.64 0.06 -3.45
N LEU A 201 -12.05 -0.84 -2.66
CA LEU A 201 -12.58 -1.43 -1.43
C LEU A 201 -11.55 -1.40 -0.31
N ASN A 202 -11.98 -1.72 0.91
CA ASN A 202 -11.06 -2.11 1.97
C ASN A 202 -10.26 -3.36 1.53
N ARG A 203 -8.95 -3.30 1.66
CA ARG A 203 -8.03 -4.39 1.36
C ARG A 203 -7.91 -5.32 2.58
N ASN A 204 -7.08 -6.35 2.45
CA ASN A 204 -6.74 -7.20 3.59
C ASN A 204 -6.27 -6.35 4.79
N VAL A 205 -6.85 -6.62 5.97
CA VAL A 205 -6.54 -5.92 7.21
C VAL A 205 -5.37 -6.63 7.89
N LEU A 206 -4.31 -5.88 8.17
CA LEU A 206 -3.10 -6.45 8.77
C LEU A 206 -3.26 -6.60 10.28
N ALA A 207 -2.60 -7.60 10.84
CA ALA A 207 -2.40 -7.77 12.27
C ALA A 207 -1.06 -8.48 12.54
N PRO A 208 -0.52 -8.45 13.78
CA PRO A 208 0.68 -9.20 14.12
C PRO A 208 0.53 -10.68 13.74
N PRO A 209 1.43 -11.24 12.91
CA PRO A 209 1.29 -12.60 12.40
C PRO A 209 1.64 -13.66 13.45
N ALA A 210 2.30 -13.31 14.55
CA ALA A 210 2.65 -14.27 15.58
C ALA A 210 1.40 -14.80 16.31
N PRO A 211 1.21 -16.13 16.41
CA PRO A 211 0.11 -16.74 17.15
C PRO A 211 0.36 -16.73 18.67
N LEU A 212 0.63 -15.54 19.23
CA LEU A 212 0.83 -15.38 20.66
C LEU A 212 -0.51 -15.40 21.39
N ALA A 213 -0.58 -16.18 22.47
CA ALA A 213 -1.71 -16.27 23.39
C ALA A 213 -1.81 -15.06 24.35
N LYS A 214 -1.12 -13.95 24.05
CA LYS A 214 -1.20 -12.71 24.82
C LYS A 214 -2.50 -11.98 24.51
N LYS A 215 -3.16 -11.44 25.54
CA LYS A 215 -4.49 -10.81 25.44
C LYS A 215 -4.54 -9.71 24.39
N ASP A 216 -3.56 -8.81 24.38
CA ASP A 216 -3.42 -7.71 23.43
C ASP A 216 -3.21 -8.20 21.99
N TYR A 217 -2.39 -9.22 21.76
CA TYR A 217 -2.19 -9.82 20.43
C TYR A 217 -3.47 -10.49 19.91
N LEU A 218 -4.14 -11.26 20.76
CA LEU A 218 -5.42 -11.88 20.42
C LEU A 218 -6.47 -10.82 20.11
N PHE A 219 -6.54 -9.76 20.91
CA PHE A 219 -7.48 -8.66 20.72
C PHE A 219 -7.21 -7.85 19.45
N ALA A 220 -5.93 -7.57 19.14
CA ALA A 220 -5.54 -6.94 17.88
C ALA A 220 -5.94 -7.79 16.66
N GLN A 221 -5.76 -9.11 16.74
CA GLN A 221 -6.14 -10.04 15.68
C GLN A 221 -7.66 -10.12 15.52
N GLN A 222 -8.41 -10.23 16.61
CA GLN A 222 -9.87 -10.23 16.58
C GLN A 222 -10.41 -8.92 15.98
N THR A 223 -9.88 -7.77 16.44
CA THR A 223 -10.27 -6.46 15.92
C THR A 223 -9.99 -6.31 14.42
N ALA A 224 -8.87 -6.86 13.92
CA ALA A 224 -8.58 -6.86 12.49
C ALA A 224 -9.57 -7.72 11.68
N GLU A 225 -10.00 -8.85 12.23
CA GLU A 225 -11.06 -9.70 11.66
C GLU A 225 -12.41 -8.98 11.64
N ASP A 226 -12.79 -8.35 12.75
CA ASP A 226 -14.04 -7.61 12.89
C ASP A 226 -14.10 -6.41 11.94
N ILE A 227 -13.01 -5.65 11.80
CA ILE A 227 -12.91 -4.56 10.81
C ILE A 227 -12.99 -5.12 9.39
N ALA A 228 -12.35 -6.26 9.11
CA ALA A 228 -12.40 -6.88 7.79
C ALA A 228 -13.82 -7.37 7.45
N ALA A 229 -14.57 -7.87 8.44
CA ALA A 229 -15.95 -8.28 8.32
C ALA A 229 -16.87 -7.05 8.13
N LEU A 230 -16.76 -6.03 8.98
CA LEU A 230 -17.50 -4.76 8.90
C LEU A 230 -17.47 -4.19 7.48
N LEU A 231 -16.29 -4.17 6.87
CA LEU A 231 -16.01 -3.58 5.56
C LEU A 231 -16.01 -4.63 4.42
N THR A 232 -16.72 -5.74 4.57
CA THR A 232 -16.99 -6.66 3.46
C THR A 232 -18.14 -6.13 2.61
N PRO A 233 -18.07 -6.20 1.27
CA PRO A 233 -19.23 -5.89 0.41
C PRO A 233 -20.42 -6.80 0.71
N GLN A 234 -21.62 -6.23 0.81
CA GLN A 234 -22.84 -6.93 1.24
C GLN A 234 -23.81 -7.25 0.10
N SER A 235 -23.59 -6.72 -1.10
CA SER A 235 -24.57 -6.84 -2.20
C SER A 235 -24.68 -8.23 -2.83
N GLY A 236 -23.88 -9.21 -2.41
CA GLY A 236 -23.95 -10.60 -2.89
C GLY A 236 -23.25 -10.88 -4.23
N PHE A 237 -22.73 -9.86 -4.92
CA PHE A 237 -22.18 -10.01 -6.28
C PHE A 237 -21.12 -11.11 -6.40
N TYR A 238 -20.37 -11.35 -5.32
CA TYR A 238 -19.28 -12.30 -5.33
C TYR A 238 -19.77 -13.74 -5.38
N TYR A 239 -20.79 -14.10 -4.61
CA TYR A 239 -21.32 -15.46 -4.62
C TYR A 239 -22.21 -15.73 -5.83
N ASP A 240 -22.96 -14.74 -6.30
CA ASP A 240 -23.71 -14.85 -7.56
C ASP A 240 -22.79 -15.24 -8.73
N MET A 241 -21.59 -14.66 -8.76
CA MET A 241 -20.65 -14.84 -9.87
C MET A 241 -19.88 -16.16 -9.84
N TRP A 242 -19.42 -16.60 -8.67
CA TRP A 242 -18.43 -17.68 -8.58
C TRP A 242 -18.99 -19.00 -8.08
N VAL A 243 -20.13 -18.99 -7.40
CA VAL A 243 -20.77 -20.16 -6.80
C VAL A 243 -22.29 -20.15 -7.03
N ASP A 244 -22.72 -19.46 -8.08
CA ASP A 244 -24.11 -19.45 -8.58
C ASP A 244 -25.14 -19.08 -7.49
N GLY A 245 -24.76 -18.17 -6.59
CA GLY A 245 -25.61 -17.70 -5.49
C GLY A 245 -25.68 -18.62 -4.27
N GLU A 246 -24.90 -19.71 -4.24
CA GLU A 246 -24.76 -20.57 -3.06
C GLU A 246 -24.33 -19.74 -1.85
N LYS A 247 -25.10 -19.84 -0.75
CA LYS A 247 -24.84 -19.08 0.47
C LYS A 247 -23.88 -19.85 1.36
N PHE A 248 -22.75 -19.22 1.67
CA PHE A 248 -21.80 -19.72 2.65
C PHE A 248 -22.07 -19.08 4.01
N MET A 249 -22.24 -19.91 5.04
CA MET A 249 -22.39 -19.43 6.42
C MET A 249 -21.06 -18.86 6.92
N THR A 250 -20.98 -17.54 7.00
CA THR A 250 -19.93 -16.85 7.74
C THR A 250 -20.47 -16.44 9.10
N ALA A 251 -19.87 -16.93 10.19
CA ALA A 251 -20.18 -16.44 11.52
C ALA A 251 -19.64 -15.01 11.65
N GLU A 252 -20.52 -14.01 11.57
CA GLU A 252 -20.20 -12.62 11.89
C GLU A 252 -20.53 -12.34 13.35
N ALA A 253 -19.64 -11.64 14.04
CA ALA A 253 -19.87 -11.29 15.44
C ALA A 253 -21.04 -10.28 15.57
N PRO A 254 -21.92 -10.40 16.60
CA PRO A 254 -23.08 -9.53 16.76
C PRO A 254 -22.74 -8.03 16.79
N GLU A 255 -21.60 -7.68 17.37
CA GLU A 255 -21.07 -6.31 17.43
C GLU A 255 -20.71 -5.76 16.04
N VAL A 256 -20.22 -6.60 15.13
CA VAL A 256 -19.94 -6.21 13.74
C VAL A 256 -21.24 -5.92 13.01
N VAL A 257 -22.24 -6.80 13.15
CA VAL A 257 -23.56 -6.60 12.55
C VAL A 257 -24.22 -5.33 13.10
N LYS A 258 -24.15 -5.11 14.42
CA LYS A 258 -24.68 -3.90 15.08
C LYS A 258 -24.00 -2.64 14.56
N ALA A 259 -22.66 -2.59 14.54
CA ALA A 259 -21.93 -1.42 14.07
C ALA A 259 -22.12 -1.17 12.56
N ARG A 260 -22.23 -2.23 11.76
CA ARG A 260 -22.54 -2.13 10.32
C ARG A 260 -23.91 -1.53 10.10
N ASN A 261 -24.92 -1.98 10.83
CA ASN A 261 -26.32 -1.58 10.63
C ASN A 261 -26.67 -0.24 11.30
N ASP A 262 -25.87 0.20 12.27
CA ASP A 262 -26.04 1.51 12.88
C ASP A 262 -26.05 2.61 11.80
N ASN A 263 -27.01 3.53 11.91
CA ASN A 263 -27.09 4.71 11.05
C ASN A 263 -27.39 5.98 11.87
N SER A 264 -27.09 5.96 13.18
CA SER A 264 -27.42 7.04 14.11
C SER A 264 -26.83 8.40 13.67
N HIS A 265 -25.76 8.37 12.87
CA HIS A 265 -25.03 9.55 12.41
C HIS A 265 -24.95 9.65 10.88
N GLY A 266 -25.94 9.12 10.15
CA GLY A 266 -26.02 9.26 8.69
C GLY A 266 -24.86 8.61 7.93
N THR A 267 -24.32 7.51 8.47
CA THR A 267 -23.16 6.80 7.92
C THR A 267 -23.53 5.83 6.79
N ASN A 268 -24.79 5.40 6.73
CA ASN A 268 -25.26 4.36 5.84
C ASN A 268 -26.27 4.84 4.80
N PHE A 269 -26.41 4.07 3.73
CA PHE A 269 -27.50 4.14 2.77
C PHE A 269 -28.57 3.09 3.12
N PRO A 270 -29.69 3.46 3.78
CA PRO A 270 -30.60 2.52 4.45
C PRO A 270 -31.27 1.47 3.54
N ASP A 271 -31.36 1.71 2.23
CA ASP A 271 -31.98 0.79 1.27
C ASP A 271 -30.99 0.28 0.20
N SER A 272 -29.69 0.54 0.38
CA SER A 272 -28.69 0.08 -0.58
C SER A 272 -28.30 -1.38 -0.30
N PRO A 273 -28.12 -2.21 -1.35
CA PRO A 273 -27.42 -3.49 -1.22
C PRO A 273 -26.02 -3.38 -0.61
N GLU A 274 -25.43 -2.18 -0.65
CA GLU A 274 -24.18 -1.84 0.00
C GLU A 274 -24.40 -0.73 1.04
N PRO A 275 -24.78 -1.05 2.28
CA PRO A 275 -25.18 -0.04 3.26
C PRO A 275 -24.05 0.94 3.61
N ILE A 276 -22.80 0.46 3.69
CA ILE A 276 -21.62 1.33 3.91
C ILE A 276 -21.04 1.83 2.58
N TYR A 277 -20.89 0.98 1.58
CA TYR A 277 -20.17 1.35 0.36
C TYR A 277 -20.98 2.20 -0.61
N GLY A 278 -22.30 2.00 -0.66
CA GLY A 278 -23.17 2.56 -1.68
C GLY A 278 -22.79 2.12 -3.10
N THR A 279 -23.52 2.62 -4.09
CA THR A 279 -23.33 2.29 -5.52
C THR A 279 -21.90 2.56 -6.00
N GLN A 280 -21.27 3.62 -5.49
CA GLN A 280 -19.95 4.06 -5.96
C GLN A 280 -18.79 3.44 -5.19
N PHE A 281 -19.02 2.62 -4.16
CA PHE A 281 -17.97 2.13 -3.27
C PHE A 281 -17.03 3.27 -2.80
N LEU A 282 -15.75 2.98 -2.52
CA LEU A 282 -14.78 4.02 -2.18
C LEU A 282 -14.20 4.68 -3.44
N PRO A 283 -13.59 5.87 -3.32
CA PRO A 283 -12.85 6.50 -4.42
C PRO A 283 -11.64 5.68 -4.88
N ARG A 284 -11.05 4.91 -3.95
CA ARG A 284 -9.86 4.08 -4.19
C ARG A 284 -9.74 2.96 -3.17
N LYS A 285 -8.71 2.12 -3.34
CA LYS A 285 -8.27 1.14 -2.34
C LYS A 285 -8.09 1.81 -0.97
N PHE A 286 -8.52 1.12 0.07
CA PHE A 286 -8.38 1.54 1.47
C PHE A 286 -7.66 0.45 2.26
N LYS A 287 -6.71 0.83 3.11
CA LYS A 287 -5.79 -0.11 3.77
C LYS A 287 -5.77 0.16 5.27
N ILE A 288 -5.99 -0.90 6.04
CA ILE A 288 -5.99 -0.83 7.51
C ILE A 288 -4.94 -1.80 8.04
N ALA A 289 -4.27 -1.41 9.13
CA ALA A 289 -3.40 -2.26 9.91
C ALA A 289 -3.74 -2.10 11.40
N VAL A 290 -3.83 -3.21 12.11
CA VAL A 290 -4.01 -3.27 13.56
C VAL A 290 -2.73 -3.84 14.17
N THR A 291 -2.32 -3.37 15.33
CA THR A 291 -1.16 -3.91 16.06
C THR A 291 -1.26 -3.64 17.55
N VAL A 292 -0.24 -4.07 18.29
CA VAL A 292 -0.04 -3.78 19.71
C VAL A 292 1.11 -2.79 19.89
N PRO A 293 1.22 -2.11 21.03
CA PRO A 293 2.31 -1.17 21.30
C PRO A 293 3.68 -1.81 21.08
N GLY A 294 4.56 -1.13 20.36
CA GLY A 294 5.92 -1.56 20.07
C GLY A 294 6.08 -2.58 18.92
N ASP A 295 5.06 -3.32 18.49
CA ASP A 295 5.17 -4.20 17.31
C ASP A 295 4.79 -3.45 16.03
N ASN A 296 5.79 -3.11 15.20
CA ASN A 296 5.58 -2.50 13.88
C ASN A 296 5.82 -3.47 12.71
N SER A 297 5.63 -4.77 12.91
CA SER A 297 5.68 -5.77 11.83
C SER A 297 4.71 -5.47 10.68
N VAL A 298 3.64 -4.70 10.94
CA VAL A 298 2.61 -4.32 9.97
C VAL A 298 2.93 -3.05 9.17
N ASP A 299 4.04 -2.36 9.46
CA ASP A 299 4.45 -1.09 8.83
C ASP A 299 3.31 -0.05 8.90
N ILE A 300 2.87 0.22 10.14
CA ILE A 300 1.58 0.83 10.49
C ILE A 300 1.35 2.18 9.80
N LEU A 301 2.40 3.03 9.76
CA LEU A 301 2.34 4.40 9.25
C LEU A 301 2.09 4.49 7.74
N THR A 302 2.13 3.36 7.02
CA THR A 302 1.90 3.31 5.56
C THR A 302 0.45 3.06 5.15
N ASN A 303 -0.44 2.88 6.12
CA ASN A 303 -1.84 2.49 5.94
C ASN A 303 -2.76 3.72 5.96
N ASP A 304 -3.93 3.60 5.33
CA ASP A 304 -4.95 4.66 5.41
C ASP A 304 -5.41 4.79 6.87
N ILE A 305 -5.56 3.68 7.61
CA ILE A 305 -5.74 3.66 9.07
C ILE A 305 -4.72 2.73 9.73
N GLY A 306 -4.06 3.22 10.78
CA GLY A 306 -3.33 2.43 11.75
C GLY A 306 -4.08 2.35 13.06
N VAL A 307 -4.23 1.17 13.65
CA VAL A 307 -4.92 0.94 14.92
C VAL A 307 -3.95 0.27 15.88
N VAL A 308 -3.80 0.82 17.09
CA VAL A 308 -2.90 0.29 18.11
C VAL A 308 -3.70 0.00 19.36
N VAL A 309 -3.72 -1.26 19.78
CA VAL A 309 -4.32 -1.66 21.07
C VAL A 309 -3.65 -0.89 22.20
N VAL A 310 -4.42 -0.38 23.14
CA VAL A 310 -3.92 0.19 24.38
C VAL A 310 -4.51 -0.62 25.53
N SER A 311 -3.62 -1.11 26.39
CA SER A 311 -3.98 -1.91 27.56
C SER A 311 -3.70 -1.15 28.84
N ASP A 312 -4.33 -1.58 29.93
CA ASP A 312 -3.97 -1.14 31.28
C ASP A 312 -2.67 -1.80 31.78
N GLU A 313 -2.27 -1.47 33.01
CA GLU A 313 -1.07 -1.99 33.67
C GLU A 313 -1.09 -3.53 33.85
N ASN A 314 -2.27 -4.14 33.85
CA ASN A 314 -2.45 -5.60 33.95
C ASN A 314 -2.44 -6.28 32.58
N GLY A 315 -2.27 -5.52 31.49
CA GLY A 315 -2.29 -6.02 30.13
C GLY A 315 -3.69 -6.30 29.58
N GLU A 316 -4.75 -5.80 30.22
CA GLU A 316 -6.13 -5.92 29.73
C GLU A 316 -6.42 -4.80 28.71
N PRO A 317 -6.87 -5.12 27.48
CA PRO A 317 -7.19 -4.12 26.48
C PRO A 317 -8.32 -3.16 26.93
N GLN A 318 -8.07 -1.85 26.81
CA GLN A 318 -9.02 -0.79 27.19
C GLN A 318 -9.53 0.00 25.99
N GLY A 319 -8.76 0.07 24.91
CA GLY A 319 -9.15 0.78 23.69
C GLY A 319 -8.04 0.87 22.67
N PHE A 320 -8.09 1.91 21.84
CA PHE A 320 -7.22 2.01 20.68
C PHE A 320 -6.75 3.43 20.41
N ASN A 321 -5.46 3.56 20.16
CA ASN A 321 -4.89 4.70 19.46
C ASN A 321 -5.08 4.52 17.95
N ILE A 322 -5.42 5.60 17.25
CA ILE A 322 -5.69 5.59 15.81
C ILE A 322 -4.75 6.57 15.09
N TYR A 323 -4.16 6.10 13.99
CA TYR A 323 -3.44 6.89 13.00
C TYR A 323 -4.21 6.93 11.67
N VAL A 324 -4.11 8.02 10.90
CA VAL A 324 -4.79 8.17 9.60
C VAL A 324 -3.93 8.81 8.52
N GLY A 325 -4.15 8.43 7.26
CA GLY A 325 -3.62 9.16 6.10
C GLY A 325 -2.26 8.70 5.57
N GLY A 326 -1.83 7.49 5.88
CA GLY A 326 -0.62 6.90 5.29
C GLY A 326 -0.81 6.42 3.85
N GLY A 327 0.28 6.41 3.07
CA GLY A 327 0.27 5.73 1.79
C GLY A 327 1.45 5.98 0.87
N MET A 328 1.95 4.91 0.25
CA MET A 328 3.19 4.92 -0.52
C MET A 328 3.08 5.43 -1.96
N GLY A 329 1.96 5.21 -2.64
CA GLY A 329 1.89 5.41 -4.10
C GLY A 329 2.19 6.84 -4.53
N ARG A 330 3.11 7.01 -5.49
CA ARG A 330 3.41 8.27 -6.17
C ARG A 330 3.65 8.03 -7.67
N THR A 331 3.82 9.11 -8.42
CA THR A 331 4.14 9.08 -9.85
C THR A 331 5.46 9.81 -10.09
N HIS A 332 6.34 9.23 -10.91
CA HIS A 332 7.61 9.86 -11.30
C HIS A 332 7.36 11.20 -11.98
N ARG A 333 8.19 12.21 -11.63
CA ARG A 333 8.12 13.59 -12.17
C ARG A 333 6.78 14.31 -11.93
N MET A 334 6.05 13.90 -10.90
CA MET A 334 4.81 14.53 -10.46
C MET A 334 4.86 14.72 -8.95
N GLU A 335 5.46 15.82 -8.52
CA GLU A 335 5.74 16.12 -7.10
C GLU A 335 4.46 16.31 -6.27
N SER A 336 3.34 16.65 -6.90
CA SER A 336 2.02 16.64 -6.27
C SER A 336 1.55 15.23 -5.84
N THR A 337 2.27 14.18 -6.21
CA THR A 337 2.06 12.82 -5.72
C THR A 337 3.28 12.35 -4.93
N PHE A 338 3.09 12.05 -3.64
CA PHE A 338 4.17 11.79 -2.70
C PHE A 338 3.81 10.67 -1.72
N PRO A 339 4.76 9.85 -1.24
CA PRO A 339 4.49 8.97 -0.11
C PRO A 339 4.23 9.80 1.16
N ARG A 340 3.40 9.30 2.07
CA ARG A 340 3.01 10.01 3.31
C ARG A 340 2.92 9.02 4.47
N LEU A 341 3.35 9.45 5.66
CA LEU A 341 3.09 8.76 6.92
C LEU A 341 1.69 9.09 7.43
N ALA A 342 1.11 8.21 8.23
CA ALA A 342 -0.15 8.43 8.90
C ALA A 342 0.04 9.33 10.14
N ASP A 343 -0.88 10.28 10.38
CA ASP A 343 -0.85 11.16 11.55
C ASP A 343 -1.63 10.56 12.71
N PRO A 344 -1.24 10.81 13.97
CA PRO A 344 -2.08 10.50 15.13
C PRO A 344 -3.42 11.23 15.05
N LEU A 345 -4.53 10.48 15.08
CA LEU A 345 -5.89 11.03 15.09
C LEU A 345 -6.36 11.27 16.53
N GLY A 346 -6.25 10.26 17.38
CA GLY A 346 -6.75 10.26 18.75
C GLY A 346 -6.92 8.85 19.31
N TYR A 347 -7.56 8.77 20.48
CA TYR A 347 -7.90 7.51 21.16
C TYR A 347 -9.42 7.27 21.17
N VAL A 348 -9.83 5.99 21.15
CA VAL A 348 -11.20 5.56 21.40
C VAL A 348 -11.26 4.38 22.39
N PRO A 349 -12.29 4.30 23.26
CA PRO A 349 -12.62 3.09 24.01
C PRO A 349 -12.82 1.87 23.10
N LYS A 350 -12.59 0.67 23.64
CA LYS A 350 -12.57 -0.57 22.85
C LYS A 350 -13.90 -0.89 22.16
N GLU A 351 -15.02 -0.56 22.79
CA GLU A 351 -16.38 -0.73 22.28
C GLU A 351 -16.69 0.16 21.06
N ASP A 352 -15.92 1.22 20.86
CA ASP A 352 -16.18 2.23 19.84
C ASP A 352 -15.45 1.99 18.53
N ILE A 353 -14.50 1.04 18.51
CA ILE A 353 -13.54 0.90 17.41
C ILE A 353 -14.23 0.73 16.05
N LEU A 354 -15.28 -0.07 15.95
CA LEU A 354 -15.97 -0.31 14.68
C LEU A 354 -16.72 0.94 14.18
N TYR A 355 -17.29 1.73 15.09
CA TYR A 355 -17.98 2.98 14.75
C TYR A 355 -16.98 4.04 14.30
N ALA A 356 -15.85 4.19 15.00
CA ALA A 356 -14.77 5.10 14.61
C ALA A 356 -14.18 4.72 13.24
N ILE A 357 -13.93 3.43 12.98
CA ILE A 357 -13.45 2.94 11.69
C ILE A 357 -14.47 3.25 10.58
N LYS A 358 -15.76 2.95 10.80
CA LYS A 358 -16.82 3.27 9.83
C LYS A 358 -16.85 4.77 9.55
N ALA A 359 -16.79 5.62 10.57
CA ALA A 359 -16.78 7.07 10.43
C ALA A 359 -15.61 7.56 9.56
N ILE A 360 -14.39 7.06 9.76
CA ILE A 360 -13.22 7.41 8.93
C ILE A 360 -13.43 6.96 7.47
N VAL A 361 -13.94 5.75 7.26
CA VAL A 361 -14.22 5.21 5.92
C VAL A 361 -15.30 6.04 5.21
N VAL A 362 -16.36 6.45 5.92
CA VAL A 362 -17.43 7.30 5.41
C VAL A 362 -16.90 8.69 5.05
N THR A 363 -16.07 9.30 5.90
CA THR A 363 -15.41 10.58 5.56
C THR A 363 -14.64 10.47 4.25
N GLN A 364 -13.89 9.39 4.04
CA GLN A 364 -13.19 9.14 2.78
C GLN A 364 -14.16 8.83 1.61
N ARG A 365 -15.27 8.13 1.86
CA ARG A 365 -16.29 7.80 0.85
C ARG A 365 -16.93 9.06 0.27
N GLU A 366 -17.28 10.01 1.15
CA GLU A 366 -17.99 11.25 0.81
C GLU A 366 -17.06 12.33 0.27
N ASN A 367 -15.84 12.46 0.80
CA ASN A 367 -14.98 13.61 0.52
C ASN A 367 -13.74 13.29 -0.33
N GLY A 368 -13.41 12.01 -0.51
CA GLY A 368 -12.27 11.61 -1.32
C GLY A 368 -12.51 11.88 -2.81
N ARG A 369 -11.51 12.46 -3.48
CA ARG A 369 -11.60 12.82 -4.90
C ARG A 369 -11.90 11.64 -5.82
N ARG A 370 -12.89 11.82 -6.70
CA ARG A 370 -13.36 10.83 -7.69
C ARG A 370 -13.15 11.26 -9.15
N ASP A 371 -12.59 12.46 -9.35
CA ASP A 371 -12.28 13.07 -10.65
C ASP A 371 -10.94 12.56 -11.22
N ASP A 372 -9.88 12.59 -10.41
CA ASP A 372 -8.54 12.09 -10.76
C ASP A 372 -8.07 11.06 -9.72
N ARG A 373 -7.99 9.81 -10.16
CA ARG A 373 -7.63 8.66 -9.31
C ARG A 373 -6.23 8.77 -8.71
N ARG A 374 -5.32 9.60 -9.23
CA ARG A 374 -4.00 9.83 -8.64
C ARG A 374 -4.09 10.52 -7.27
N TYR A 375 -5.10 11.35 -7.06
CA TYR A 375 -5.33 12.12 -5.83
C TYR A 375 -6.47 11.57 -4.96
N SER A 376 -6.96 10.36 -5.26
CA SER A 376 -8.16 9.78 -4.65
C SER A 376 -7.94 9.12 -3.28
N ARG A 377 -6.68 8.87 -2.88
CA ARG A 377 -6.35 8.23 -1.59
C ARG A 377 -6.50 9.22 -0.43
N MET A 378 -6.92 8.73 0.73
CA MET A 378 -7.22 9.55 1.92
C MET A 378 -6.06 10.45 2.36
N LYS A 379 -4.81 10.03 2.12
CA LYS A 379 -3.63 10.86 2.37
C LYS A 379 -3.69 12.26 1.72
N TYR A 380 -4.29 12.39 0.53
CA TYR A 380 -4.40 13.68 -0.16
C TYR A 380 -5.54 14.52 0.41
N LEU A 381 -6.62 13.87 0.88
CA LEU A 381 -7.69 14.56 1.58
C LEU A 381 -7.15 15.18 2.87
N ILE A 382 -6.44 14.40 3.69
CA ILE A 382 -5.84 14.86 4.94
C ILE A 382 -4.77 15.92 4.68
N ASP A 383 -3.90 15.72 3.69
CA ASP A 383 -2.92 16.73 3.28
C ASP A 383 -3.57 18.08 2.90
N SER A 384 -4.71 18.03 2.19
CA SER A 384 -5.43 19.25 1.79
C SER A 384 -6.23 19.91 2.91
N TRP A 385 -6.72 19.13 3.87
CA TRP A 385 -7.59 19.63 4.94
C TRP A 385 -6.83 19.99 6.22
N GLY A 386 -5.69 19.37 6.46
CA GLY A 386 -5.08 19.28 7.78
C GLY A 386 -5.78 18.25 8.67
N ILE A 387 -5.04 17.73 9.66
CA ILE A 387 -5.53 16.66 10.55
C ILE A 387 -6.70 17.11 11.43
N GLU A 388 -6.70 18.37 11.89
CA GLU A 388 -7.74 18.92 12.77
C GLU A 388 -9.12 18.94 12.09
N LYS A 389 -9.21 19.54 10.88
CA LYS A 389 -10.44 19.54 10.09
C LYS A 389 -10.89 18.11 9.75
N PHE A 390 -9.95 17.22 9.43
CA PHE A 390 -10.28 15.83 9.17
C PHE A 390 -10.92 15.16 10.40
N ARG A 391 -10.34 15.36 11.59
CA ARG A 391 -10.89 14.86 12.86
C ARG A 391 -12.30 15.37 13.09
N ASP A 392 -12.53 16.68 12.97
CA ASP A 392 -13.85 17.28 13.18
C ASP A 392 -14.93 16.70 12.26
N VAL A 393 -14.60 16.41 11.00
CA VAL A 393 -15.56 15.79 10.06
C VAL A 393 -15.79 14.31 10.39
N VAL A 394 -14.76 13.56 10.77
CA VAL A 394 -14.93 12.17 11.22
C VAL A 394 -15.83 12.10 12.46
N GLU A 395 -15.65 13.01 13.41
CA GLU A 395 -16.44 13.07 14.64
C GLU A 395 -17.94 13.31 14.39
N GLN A 396 -18.31 13.96 13.28
CA GLN A 396 -19.71 14.09 12.87
C GLN A 396 -20.35 12.74 12.53
N TYR A 397 -19.61 11.86 11.85
CA TYR A 397 -20.07 10.50 11.51
C TYR A 397 -19.90 9.50 12.66
N TYR A 398 -18.97 9.79 13.59
CA TYR A 398 -18.75 8.98 14.79
C TYR A 398 -19.76 9.33 15.90
N GLY A 399 -20.25 10.57 15.96
CA GLY A 399 -21.24 11.03 16.93
C GLY A 399 -20.66 11.52 18.27
N LYS A 400 -19.34 11.44 18.45
CA LYS A 400 -18.61 11.92 19.63
C LYS A 400 -17.17 12.29 19.28
N LYS A 401 -16.47 12.89 20.24
CA LYS A 401 -15.09 13.36 20.09
C LYS A 401 -14.09 12.22 20.32
N PHE A 402 -12.96 12.23 19.61
CA PHE A 402 -11.82 11.39 19.97
C PHE A 402 -11.17 11.91 21.26
N GLU A 403 -10.71 11.00 22.11
CA GLU A 403 -9.84 11.37 23.22
C GLU A 403 -8.43 11.72 22.71
N GLN A 404 -7.62 12.33 23.57
CA GLN A 404 -6.22 12.59 23.29
C GLN A 404 -5.49 11.27 22.97
N PHE A 405 -4.68 11.29 21.91
CA PHE A 405 -3.82 10.17 21.56
C PHE A 405 -2.89 9.83 22.73
N ARG A 406 -2.90 8.57 23.17
CA ARG A 406 -2.13 8.12 24.34
C ARG A 406 -0.68 7.84 23.96
N GLU A 407 0.25 7.99 24.88
CA GLU A 407 1.66 7.71 24.63
C GLU A 407 1.88 6.23 24.26
N LEU A 408 2.81 5.97 23.34
CA LEU A 408 3.19 4.63 22.91
C LEU A 408 4.70 4.45 23.11
N PRO A 409 5.16 3.23 23.43
CA PRO A 409 6.57 2.91 23.42
C PRO A 409 7.14 3.02 22.00
N GLU A 410 8.47 3.05 21.91
CA GLU A 410 9.15 3.02 20.61
C GLU A 410 8.74 1.79 19.79
N TRP A 411 8.60 2.02 18.48
CA TRP A 411 8.31 0.96 17.54
C TRP A 411 9.54 0.06 17.31
N GLU A 412 9.29 -1.23 17.20
CA GLU A 412 10.26 -2.26 16.83
C GLU A 412 9.75 -3.03 15.61
N PHE A 413 10.63 -3.29 14.64
CA PHE A 413 10.33 -4.24 13.59
C PHE A 413 10.46 -5.67 14.11
N LYS A 414 9.37 -6.44 14.07
CA LYS A 414 9.37 -7.86 14.45
C LYS A 414 9.19 -8.75 13.23
N SER A 415 10.23 -9.51 12.87
CA SER A 415 10.17 -10.45 11.75
C SER A 415 9.31 -11.67 12.03
N HIS A 416 9.21 -12.05 13.31
CA HIS A 416 8.56 -13.28 13.81
C HIS A 416 9.14 -14.58 13.20
N LEU A 417 10.39 -14.52 12.72
CA LEU A 417 11.11 -15.66 12.14
C LEU A 417 11.80 -16.52 13.20
N GLY A 418 11.97 -17.82 12.91
CA GLY A 418 12.56 -18.79 13.82
C GLY A 418 11.54 -19.45 14.74
N TRP A 419 12.04 -20.22 15.72
CA TRP A 419 11.24 -20.98 16.66
C TRP A 419 10.90 -20.16 17.90
N HIS A 420 9.62 -20.09 18.24
CA HIS A 420 9.09 -19.31 19.37
C HIS A 420 8.04 -20.09 20.13
N GLU A 421 7.79 -19.73 21.39
CA GLU A 421 6.64 -20.23 22.15
C GLU A 421 5.40 -19.37 21.86
N GLN A 422 4.24 -20.01 21.77
CA GLN A 422 2.95 -19.30 21.62
C GLN A 422 2.40 -18.78 22.96
N GLY A 423 2.76 -19.42 24.07
CA GLY A 423 2.21 -19.14 25.41
C GLY A 423 1.05 -20.05 25.83
N ASP A 424 0.63 -20.97 24.96
CA ASP A 424 -0.42 -21.99 25.20
C ASP A 424 0.16 -23.42 25.30
N GLY A 425 1.49 -23.54 25.41
CA GLY A 425 2.23 -24.81 25.41
C GLY A 425 2.71 -25.27 24.02
N ALA A 426 2.20 -24.69 22.93
CA ALA A 426 2.68 -24.93 21.58
C ALA A 426 3.82 -23.99 21.17
N LEU A 427 4.50 -24.35 20.09
CA LEU A 427 5.49 -23.55 19.39
C LEU A 427 4.92 -23.01 18.08
N PHE A 428 5.53 -21.95 17.56
CA PHE A 428 5.41 -21.58 16.16
C PHE A 428 6.79 -21.43 15.52
N CYS A 429 6.84 -21.56 14.19
CA CYS A 429 8.07 -21.39 13.42
C CYS A 429 7.85 -20.45 12.24
N GLY A 430 8.44 -19.26 12.30
CA GLY A 430 8.48 -18.35 11.15
C GLY A 430 9.59 -18.72 10.17
N LEU A 431 9.24 -18.86 8.91
CA LEU A 431 10.12 -19.30 7.82
C LEU A 431 10.39 -18.14 6.88
N HIS A 432 11.68 -17.88 6.65
CA HIS A 432 12.12 -16.89 5.66
C HIS A 432 11.80 -17.38 4.26
N VAL A 433 11.20 -16.51 3.44
CA VAL A 433 10.94 -16.77 2.03
C VAL A 433 11.35 -15.54 1.24
N ASP A 434 12.44 -15.63 0.47
CA ASP A 434 12.87 -14.52 -0.38
C ASP A 434 11.75 -14.11 -1.31
N ASN A 435 11.36 -12.84 -1.20
CA ASN A 435 10.25 -12.24 -1.93
C ASN A 435 8.91 -12.94 -1.75
N GLY A 436 8.73 -13.83 -0.77
CA GLY A 436 7.52 -14.62 -0.62
C GLY A 436 7.18 -15.53 -1.79
N ARG A 437 8.13 -15.88 -2.66
CA ARG A 437 7.90 -16.80 -3.77
C ARG A 437 8.05 -18.24 -3.27
N VAL A 438 6.96 -18.99 -3.24
CA VAL A 438 6.92 -20.39 -2.85
C VAL A 438 6.74 -21.24 -4.11
N GLY A 439 7.74 -22.05 -4.45
CA GLY A 439 7.76 -22.90 -5.64
C GLY A 439 8.79 -24.03 -5.52
N GLY A 440 8.77 -24.96 -6.48
CA GLY A 440 9.72 -26.08 -6.54
C GLY A 440 9.76 -26.91 -5.24
N LYS A 441 10.97 -27.36 -4.86
CA LYS A 441 11.16 -28.20 -3.66
C LYS A 441 10.64 -27.54 -2.37
N MET A 442 10.76 -26.22 -2.24
CA MET A 442 10.24 -25.47 -1.10
C MET A 442 8.72 -25.64 -0.96
N LYS A 443 7.98 -25.53 -2.06
CA LYS A 443 6.52 -25.68 -2.09
C LYS A 443 6.11 -27.09 -1.64
N THR A 444 6.69 -28.12 -2.27
CA THR A 444 6.41 -29.52 -1.95
C THR A 444 6.69 -29.84 -0.48
N THR A 445 7.85 -29.45 0.04
CA THR A 445 8.22 -29.71 1.44
C THR A 445 7.36 -28.93 2.44
N LEU A 446 6.96 -27.69 2.12
CA LEU A 446 6.01 -26.95 2.96
C LEU A 446 4.66 -27.67 3.02
N ARG A 447 4.13 -28.09 1.86
CA ARG A 447 2.87 -28.84 1.79
C ARG A 447 2.95 -30.11 2.63
N GLU A 448 3.98 -30.93 2.45
CA GLU A 448 4.19 -32.17 3.22
C GLU A 448 4.17 -31.93 4.73
N VAL A 449 4.87 -30.90 5.22
CA VAL A 449 4.90 -30.55 6.65
C VAL A 449 3.53 -30.07 7.13
N ILE A 450 2.89 -29.17 6.39
CA ILE A 450 1.60 -28.58 6.76
C ILE A 450 0.50 -29.65 6.79
N GLU A 451 0.46 -30.53 5.80
CA GLU A 451 -0.49 -31.64 5.71
C GLU A 451 -0.25 -32.67 6.80
N LYS A 452 0.98 -33.19 6.93
CA LYS A 452 1.33 -34.25 7.89
C LYS A 452 0.99 -33.90 9.33
N TYR A 453 1.19 -32.63 9.71
CA TYR A 453 0.98 -32.17 11.08
C TYR A 453 -0.33 -31.39 11.25
N ASN A 454 -1.16 -31.31 10.20
CA ASN A 454 -2.41 -30.54 10.17
C ASN A 454 -2.25 -29.11 10.71
N LEU A 455 -1.23 -28.41 10.20
CA LEU A 455 -0.88 -27.07 10.70
C LEU A 455 -1.72 -26.00 10.00
N ASP A 456 -2.21 -25.05 10.77
CA ASP A 456 -2.57 -23.74 10.24
C ASP A 456 -1.31 -22.91 10.02
N VAL A 457 -1.40 -21.94 9.11
CA VAL A 457 -0.30 -21.03 8.83
C VAL A 457 -0.72 -19.57 8.87
N ARG A 458 0.26 -18.69 9.04
CA ARG A 458 0.06 -17.24 8.96
C ARG A 458 1.05 -16.60 8.01
N ILE A 459 0.59 -15.67 7.19
CA ILE A 459 1.44 -14.89 6.28
C ILE A 459 1.86 -13.60 6.98
N THR A 460 3.13 -13.20 6.87
CA THR A 460 3.63 -11.94 7.46
C THR A 460 3.57 -10.79 6.45
N ALA A 461 3.58 -9.55 6.95
CA ALA A 461 3.63 -8.37 6.08
C ALA A 461 5.00 -8.17 5.41
N ASN A 462 5.99 -9.02 5.74
CA ASN A 462 7.29 -9.13 5.10
C ASN A 462 7.40 -10.34 4.16
N GLN A 463 6.26 -10.85 3.68
CA GLN A 463 6.19 -11.90 2.67
C GLN A 463 6.73 -13.26 3.16
N ASN A 464 6.77 -13.48 4.47
CA ASN A 464 7.17 -14.75 5.08
C ASN A 464 5.94 -15.58 5.47
N ILE A 465 6.16 -16.84 5.86
CA ILE A 465 5.13 -17.76 6.35
C ILE A 465 5.46 -18.26 7.75
N VAL A 466 4.47 -18.40 8.61
CA VAL A 466 4.58 -18.89 9.98
C VAL A 466 3.78 -20.18 10.09
N LEU A 467 4.43 -21.25 10.54
CA LEU A 467 3.79 -22.51 10.91
C LEU A 467 3.32 -22.41 12.37
N CYS A 468 2.03 -22.61 12.63
CA CYS A 468 1.41 -22.41 13.95
C CYS A 468 1.08 -23.74 14.64
N GLY A 469 0.88 -23.72 15.96
CA GLY A 469 0.35 -24.87 16.72
C GLY A 469 1.27 -26.08 16.79
N ILE A 470 2.59 -25.89 16.71
CA ILE A 470 3.56 -26.98 16.63
C ILE A 470 3.80 -27.56 18.02
N LYS A 471 3.55 -28.86 18.20
CA LYS A 471 3.91 -29.56 19.45
C LYS A 471 5.44 -29.60 19.61
N LYS A 472 5.94 -29.46 20.84
CA LYS A 472 7.39 -29.46 21.15
C LYS A 472 8.12 -30.68 20.57
N ALA A 473 7.49 -31.86 20.57
CA ALA A 473 8.04 -33.09 19.99
C ALA A 473 8.27 -33.03 18.47
N TRP A 474 7.54 -32.18 17.74
CA TRP A 474 7.63 -32.07 16.28
C TRP A 474 8.74 -31.12 15.82
N LYS A 475 9.31 -30.31 16.72
CA LYS A 475 10.33 -29.30 16.40
C LYS A 475 11.51 -29.87 15.60
N ARG A 476 12.10 -30.98 16.06
CA ARG A 476 13.28 -31.60 15.41
C ARG A 476 12.94 -32.21 14.04
N PRO A 477 11.89 -33.05 13.90
CA PRO A 477 11.45 -33.52 12.59
C PRO A 477 11.17 -32.40 11.59
N ILE A 478 10.37 -31.40 11.97
CA ILE A 478 10.03 -30.27 11.10
C ILE A 478 11.28 -29.50 10.69
N THR A 479 12.18 -29.19 11.64
CA THR A 479 13.44 -28.50 11.32
C THR A 479 14.28 -29.27 10.30
N THR A 480 14.35 -30.59 10.44
CA THR A 480 15.16 -31.44 9.54
C THR A 480 14.58 -31.46 8.13
N THR A 481 13.27 -31.66 8.01
CA THR A 481 12.55 -31.67 6.73
C THR A 481 12.65 -30.32 6.02
N LEU A 482 12.43 -29.20 6.73
CA LEU A 482 12.52 -27.86 6.14
C LEU A 482 13.94 -27.53 5.65
N ALA A 483 14.97 -27.91 6.42
CA ALA A 483 16.36 -27.67 6.04
C ALA A 483 16.75 -28.39 4.73
N GLN A 484 16.20 -29.58 4.47
CA GLN A 484 16.45 -30.32 3.23
C GLN A 484 15.91 -29.60 1.99
N ALA A 485 14.96 -28.68 2.15
CA ALA A 485 14.39 -27.85 1.08
C ALA A 485 14.98 -26.43 1.02
N GLY A 486 16.01 -26.13 1.82
CA GLY A 486 16.62 -24.80 1.87
C GLY A 486 15.82 -23.77 2.66
N LEU A 487 14.81 -24.18 3.43
CA LEU A 487 14.10 -23.31 4.38
C LEU A 487 14.92 -23.24 5.68
N LEU A 488 15.90 -22.33 5.67
CA LEU A 488 16.88 -22.20 6.73
C LEU A 488 16.36 -21.39 7.92
N GLN A 489 16.87 -21.71 9.12
CA GLN A 489 16.65 -20.85 10.28
C GLN A 489 17.33 -19.48 10.07
N PRO A 490 16.83 -18.38 10.67
CA PRO A 490 17.33 -17.03 10.41
C PRO A 490 18.83 -16.85 10.62
N LYS A 491 19.43 -17.57 11.58
CA LYS A 491 20.88 -17.53 11.84
C LYS A 491 21.76 -18.03 10.67
N TYR A 492 21.18 -18.70 9.69
CA TYR A 492 21.86 -19.20 8.48
C TYR A 492 21.46 -18.41 7.22
N VAL A 493 20.71 -17.33 7.37
CA VAL A 493 20.28 -16.45 6.28
C VAL A 493 21.02 -15.13 6.45
N ASP A 494 21.47 -14.54 5.34
CA ASP A 494 22.08 -13.22 5.37
C ASP A 494 21.09 -12.21 5.98
N PRO A 495 21.50 -11.41 7.00
CA PRO A 495 20.64 -10.39 7.60
C PRO A 495 20.03 -9.38 6.63
N LEU A 496 20.64 -9.17 5.46
CA LEU A 496 20.08 -8.34 4.38
C LEU A 496 18.81 -8.98 3.81
N ASN A 497 18.82 -10.30 3.57
CA ASN A 497 17.68 -11.03 3.05
C ASN A 497 16.49 -11.04 4.03
N LEU A 498 16.75 -11.17 5.33
CA LEU A 498 15.70 -11.27 6.36
C LEU A 498 14.75 -10.06 6.41
N THR A 499 15.24 -8.87 6.07
CA THR A 499 14.47 -7.63 6.06
C THR A 499 14.18 -7.10 4.66
N ALA A 500 14.75 -7.74 3.62
CA ALA A 500 14.56 -7.34 2.25
C ALA A 500 13.18 -7.73 1.72
N MET A 501 12.66 -6.91 0.80
CA MET A 501 11.45 -7.23 0.06
C MET A 501 11.50 -6.67 -1.35
N ALA A 502 10.98 -7.42 -2.31
CA ALA A 502 10.63 -6.91 -3.62
C ALA A 502 9.16 -7.12 -3.96
N CYS A 503 8.64 -6.30 -4.88
CA CYS A 503 7.35 -6.56 -5.52
C CYS A 503 7.52 -7.48 -6.74
N PRO A 504 6.46 -8.14 -7.23
CA PRO A 504 6.57 -9.01 -8.40
C PRO A 504 7.20 -8.34 -9.62
N ALA A 505 6.75 -7.12 -9.96
CA ALA A 505 7.20 -6.39 -11.15
C ALA A 505 7.05 -7.24 -12.44
N PHE A 506 8.06 -7.29 -13.29
CA PHE A 506 8.06 -8.17 -14.46
C PHE A 506 8.00 -9.66 -14.05
N PRO A 507 7.43 -10.53 -14.90
CA PRO A 507 6.90 -10.24 -16.24
C PRO A 507 5.41 -9.85 -16.26
N LEU A 508 4.67 -10.09 -15.18
CA LEU A 508 3.20 -10.03 -15.19
C LEU A 508 2.60 -8.70 -14.68
N CYS A 509 3.36 -7.84 -14.00
CA CYS A 509 2.84 -6.54 -13.57
C CYS A 509 2.74 -5.61 -14.79
N PRO A 510 1.54 -5.10 -15.14
CA PRO A 510 1.37 -4.20 -16.28
C PRO A 510 1.97 -2.81 -16.05
N LEU A 511 2.33 -2.48 -14.80
CA LEU A 511 2.86 -1.16 -14.40
C LEU A 511 4.37 -1.16 -14.18
N ALA A 512 5.04 -2.32 -14.27
CA ALA A 512 6.48 -2.39 -14.03
C ALA A 512 7.26 -1.67 -15.14
N ILE A 513 8.27 -0.92 -14.72
CA ILE A 513 9.20 -0.19 -15.59
C ILE A 513 10.54 -0.95 -15.67
N THR A 514 10.94 -1.58 -14.56
CA THR A 514 12.14 -2.44 -14.44
C THR A 514 11.84 -3.63 -13.52
N GLU A 515 12.82 -4.53 -13.37
CA GLU A 515 12.76 -5.67 -12.45
C GLU A 515 12.59 -5.27 -10.98
N ALA A 516 12.18 -6.23 -10.15
CA ALA A 516 12.30 -6.14 -8.70
C ALA A 516 12.54 -7.52 -8.11
N GLU A 517 11.51 -8.37 -8.05
CA GLU A 517 11.62 -9.72 -7.45
C GLU A 517 12.69 -10.59 -8.09
N ARG A 518 12.80 -10.59 -9.43
CA ARG A 518 13.82 -11.38 -10.13
C ARG A 518 15.23 -10.80 -10.02
N GLY A 519 15.35 -9.49 -9.76
CA GLY A 519 16.64 -8.80 -9.70
C GLY A 519 17.21 -8.63 -8.29
N ILE A 520 16.37 -8.60 -7.26
CA ILE A 520 16.82 -8.34 -5.88
C ILE A 520 17.82 -9.38 -5.35
N PRO A 521 17.77 -10.70 -5.65
CA PRO A 521 18.75 -11.64 -5.11
C PRO A 521 20.19 -11.28 -5.48
N ASP A 522 20.43 -10.86 -6.72
CA ASP A 522 21.77 -10.45 -7.18
C ASP A 522 22.17 -9.08 -6.61
N ILE A 523 21.20 -8.16 -6.44
CA ILE A 523 21.46 -6.87 -5.79
C ILE A 523 21.91 -7.08 -4.34
N LEU A 524 21.28 -7.98 -3.58
CA LEU A 524 21.65 -8.25 -2.18
C LEU A 524 23.07 -8.83 -2.08
N LYS A 525 23.44 -9.75 -2.97
CA LYS A 525 24.82 -10.28 -3.04
C LYS A 525 25.84 -9.17 -3.31
N ARG A 526 25.52 -8.25 -4.23
CA ARG A 526 26.38 -7.10 -4.55
C ARG A 526 26.51 -6.15 -3.35
N VAL A 527 25.43 -5.88 -2.63
CA VAL A 527 25.50 -5.08 -1.38
C VAL A 527 26.36 -5.78 -0.32
N ARG A 528 26.22 -7.10 -0.13
CA ARG A 528 27.09 -7.87 0.77
C ARG A 528 28.56 -7.78 0.37
N ALA A 529 28.88 -7.91 -0.93
CA ALA A 529 30.24 -7.74 -1.43
C ALA A 529 30.80 -6.33 -1.17
N VAL A 530 29.96 -5.29 -1.29
CA VAL A 530 30.35 -3.92 -0.92
C VAL A 530 30.59 -3.81 0.59
N PHE A 531 29.76 -4.43 1.44
CA PHE A 531 29.96 -4.44 2.89
C PHE A 531 31.33 -5.05 3.24
N GLU A 532 31.66 -6.20 2.64
CA GLU A 532 32.96 -6.85 2.82
C GLU A 532 34.11 -5.96 2.36
N LYS A 533 33.98 -5.35 1.18
CA LYS A 533 34.99 -4.43 0.61
C LYS A 533 35.28 -3.23 1.51
N VAL A 534 34.26 -2.61 2.10
CA VAL A 534 34.43 -1.44 2.99
C VAL A 534 34.77 -1.83 4.44
N GLY A 535 34.76 -3.13 4.76
CA GLY A 535 35.07 -3.68 6.08
C GLY A 535 33.93 -3.56 7.10
N LEU A 536 32.67 -3.66 6.66
CA LEU A 536 31.51 -3.87 7.53
C LEU A 536 31.42 -5.37 7.90
N LYS A 537 31.00 -5.66 9.13
CA LYS A 537 30.89 -7.04 9.61
C LYS A 537 29.71 -7.75 8.96
N TYR A 538 29.77 -9.09 8.89
CA TYR A 538 28.71 -9.90 8.29
C TYR A 538 27.34 -9.71 8.98
N ASN A 539 27.33 -9.51 10.30
CA ASN A 539 26.10 -9.31 11.08
C ASN A 539 25.50 -7.90 10.96
N GLU A 540 26.18 -6.96 10.30
CA GLU A 540 25.61 -5.66 9.95
C GLU A 540 24.61 -5.84 8.81
N SER A 541 23.52 -5.05 8.84
CA SER A 541 22.45 -5.09 7.85
C SER A 541 21.85 -3.70 7.65
N VAL A 542 21.12 -3.55 6.55
CA VAL A 542 20.28 -2.41 6.24
C VAL A 542 18.98 -2.92 5.62
N VAL A 543 17.86 -2.26 5.90
CA VAL A 543 16.56 -2.62 5.30
C VAL A 543 16.54 -2.21 3.82
N ILE A 544 16.53 -3.19 2.91
CA ILE A 544 16.53 -2.98 1.45
C ILE A 544 15.18 -3.33 0.85
N ARG A 545 14.56 -2.40 0.13
CA ARG A 545 13.25 -2.67 -0.50
C ARG A 545 13.24 -2.22 -1.95
N VAL A 546 12.82 -3.11 -2.85
CA VAL A 546 12.90 -2.91 -4.30
C VAL A 546 11.51 -2.95 -4.93
N THR A 547 11.24 -1.98 -5.81
CA THR A 547 10.00 -1.96 -6.59
C THR A 547 10.27 -1.63 -8.05
N GLY A 548 9.56 -2.26 -8.97
CA GLY A 548 9.76 -2.03 -10.40
C GLY A 548 9.14 -0.72 -10.93
N CYS A 549 8.44 0.06 -10.08
CA CYS A 549 7.76 1.30 -10.44
C CYS A 549 7.40 2.12 -9.17
N PRO A 550 7.01 3.41 -9.28
CA PRO A 550 6.81 4.30 -8.12
C PRO A 550 5.53 4.04 -7.29
N ASN A 551 4.77 2.99 -7.60
CA ASN A 551 3.58 2.62 -6.82
C ASN A 551 3.90 2.17 -5.38
N GLY A 552 5.14 1.74 -5.10
CA GLY A 552 5.60 1.43 -3.75
C GLY A 552 5.00 0.14 -3.14
N CYS A 553 4.76 -0.90 -3.95
CA CYS A 553 4.13 -2.16 -3.48
C CYS A 553 4.94 -2.91 -2.40
N ALA A 554 6.27 -2.79 -2.41
CA ALA A 554 7.17 -3.33 -1.39
C ALA A 554 7.51 -2.32 -0.29
N ARG A 555 6.78 -1.20 -0.21
CA ARG A 555 7.00 -0.11 0.76
C ARG A 555 8.44 0.43 0.76
N PRO A 556 9.01 0.78 -0.41
CA PRO A 556 10.42 1.17 -0.54
C PRO A 556 10.74 2.51 0.12
N TYR A 557 9.74 3.36 0.29
CA TYR A 557 9.89 4.68 0.92
C TYR A 557 10.06 4.62 2.44
N MET A 558 9.96 3.44 3.04
CA MET A 558 10.25 3.20 4.47
C MET A 558 11.59 2.46 4.67
N ALA A 559 12.33 2.20 3.59
CA ALA A 559 13.58 1.47 3.64
C ALA A 559 14.74 2.38 4.03
N GLU A 560 15.74 1.83 4.72
CA GLU A 560 17.03 2.50 4.88
C GLU A 560 17.70 2.70 3.50
N LEU A 561 17.54 1.71 2.60
CA LEU A 561 17.92 1.79 1.19
C LEU A 561 16.78 1.30 0.28
N GLY A 562 16.08 2.24 -0.35
CA GLY A 562 14.99 1.96 -1.29
C GLY A 562 15.43 2.05 -2.75
N LEU A 563 15.04 1.08 -3.57
CA LEU A 563 15.24 1.10 -5.03
C LEU A 563 13.88 1.13 -5.74
N VAL A 564 13.62 2.20 -6.48
CA VAL A 564 12.33 2.46 -7.13
C VAL A 564 12.53 2.61 -8.63
N GLY A 565 12.06 1.63 -9.40
CA GLY A 565 12.24 1.59 -10.84
C GLY A 565 11.74 2.84 -11.54
N ASP A 566 12.61 3.48 -12.33
CA ASP A 566 12.36 4.77 -12.98
C ASP A 566 12.77 4.83 -14.46
N GLY A 567 13.25 3.70 -14.99
CA GLY A 567 13.57 3.46 -16.38
C GLY A 567 14.01 2.02 -16.60
N PRO A 568 14.20 1.57 -17.86
CA PRO A 568 14.77 0.27 -18.14
C PRO A 568 16.16 0.14 -17.50
N ASN A 569 16.34 -0.92 -16.70
CA ASN A 569 17.56 -1.21 -15.96
C ASN A 569 18.09 -0.02 -15.13
N SER A 570 17.18 0.79 -14.56
CA SER A 570 17.54 1.88 -13.65
C SER A 570 16.58 2.00 -12.47
N TYR A 571 17.12 2.52 -11.36
CA TYR A 571 16.36 2.83 -10.15
C TYR A 571 16.61 4.27 -9.71
N GLN A 572 15.56 4.88 -9.20
CA GLN A 572 15.64 5.99 -8.26
C GLN A 572 16.01 5.43 -6.88
N ILE A 573 17.07 5.96 -6.27
CA ILE A 573 17.56 5.58 -4.95
C ILE A 573 16.90 6.46 -3.89
N TRP A 574 16.40 5.83 -2.83
CA TRP A 574 15.82 6.48 -1.66
C TRP A 574 16.60 6.10 -0.41
N LEU A 575 16.88 7.05 0.47
CA LEU A 575 17.62 6.83 1.72
C LEU A 575 16.92 7.48 2.91
N GLY A 576 17.19 6.98 4.12
CA GLY A 576 16.76 7.61 5.38
C GLY A 576 15.50 7.05 6.02
N GLY A 577 14.91 5.96 5.50
CA GLY A 577 14.00 5.15 6.30
C GLY A 577 14.72 4.52 7.49
N ALA A 578 13.99 4.03 8.49
CA ALA A 578 14.56 3.48 9.72
C ALA A 578 14.33 1.97 9.88
N PRO A 579 15.17 1.24 10.66
CA PRO A 579 14.99 -0.20 10.93
C PRO A 579 13.64 -0.57 11.55
N ASN A 580 12.96 0.36 12.22
CA ASN A 580 11.62 0.19 12.80
C ASN A 580 10.50 0.87 11.99
N GLN A 581 10.80 1.39 10.79
CA GLN A 581 9.84 1.98 9.85
C GLN A 581 9.02 3.16 10.42
N THR A 582 9.67 4.03 11.19
CA THR A 582 9.04 5.27 11.70
C THR A 582 9.37 6.51 10.88
N VAL A 583 10.40 6.44 10.03
CA VAL A 583 10.87 7.56 9.20
C VAL A 583 10.63 7.28 7.73
N LEU A 584 10.20 8.31 7.00
CA LEU A 584 10.05 8.29 5.56
C LEU A 584 11.39 8.61 4.89
N ALA A 585 11.84 7.74 4.00
CA ALA A 585 13.01 7.96 3.16
C ALA A 585 12.79 9.15 2.20
N ARG A 586 13.88 9.73 1.73
CA ARG A 586 13.89 10.82 0.74
C ARG A 586 14.55 10.36 -0.55
N THR A 587 14.16 10.95 -1.68
CA THR A 587 14.87 10.72 -2.95
C THR A 587 16.31 11.19 -2.79
N PHE A 588 17.26 10.32 -3.14
CA PHE A 588 18.69 10.62 -3.11
C PHE A 588 19.24 10.82 -4.51
N LEU A 589 19.08 9.83 -5.40
CA LEU A 589 19.55 9.90 -6.79
C LEU A 589 18.49 9.34 -7.74
N ASN A 590 18.46 9.86 -8.96
CA ASN A 590 17.56 9.40 -10.02
C ASN A 590 18.35 8.63 -11.10
N LYS A 591 17.70 7.68 -11.76
CA LYS A 591 18.18 6.95 -12.94
C LYS A 591 19.52 6.24 -12.77
N VAL A 592 19.83 5.77 -11.56
CA VAL A 592 21.06 5.00 -11.34
C VAL A 592 20.91 3.67 -12.06
N LYS A 593 21.81 3.39 -13.01
CA LYS A 593 21.79 2.14 -13.77
C LYS A 593 22.13 0.98 -12.86
N VAL A 594 21.53 -0.17 -13.14
CA VAL A 594 21.78 -1.40 -12.37
C VAL A 594 23.27 -1.73 -12.31
N GLN A 595 24.03 -1.48 -13.38
CA GLN A 595 25.49 -1.72 -13.43
C GLN A 595 26.32 -0.74 -12.60
N ASP A 596 25.77 0.43 -12.26
CA ASP A 596 26.46 1.52 -11.57
C ASP A 596 26.10 1.62 -10.07
N LEU A 597 25.39 0.63 -9.53
CA LEU A 597 24.92 0.67 -8.14
C LEU A 597 26.07 0.75 -7.12
N GLU A 598 27.17 0.04 -7.33
CA GLU A 598 28.34 0.05 -6.44
C GLU A 598 28.99 1.43 -6.37
N ASN A 599 28.99 2.19 -7.48
CA ASN A 599 29.51 3.55 -7.53
C ASN A 599 28.76 4.48 -6.55
N VAL A 600 27.52 4.13 -6.20
CA VAL A 600 26.73 4.84 -5.19
C VAL A 600 26.87 4.19 -3.81
N PHE A 601 26.77 2.87 -3.73
CA PHE A 601 26.71 2.15 -2.46
C PHE A 601 28.02 2.16 -1.69
N GLU A 602 29.15 1.97 -2.37
CA GLU A 602 30.46 1.90 -1.74
C GLU A 602 30.83 3.17 -0.95
N PRO A 603 30.75 4.39 -1.53
CA PRO A 603 31.06 5.60 -0.76
C PRO A 603 30.08 5.83 0.41
N LEU A 604 28.79 5.50 0.25
CA LEU A 604 27.79 5.62 1.32
C LEU A 604 28.10 4.70 2.50
N PHE A 605 28.34 3.42 2.23
CA PHE A 605 28.63 2.43 3.28
C PHE A 605 30.00 2.62 3.91
N TYR A 606 31.00 3.05 3.15
CA TYR A 606 32.29 3.46 3.70
C TYR A 606 32.15 4.65 4.65
N HIS A 607 31.35 5.65 4.27
CA HIS A 607 31.09 6.82 5.11
C HIS A 607 30.35 6.44 6.40
N TRP A 608 29.31 5.60 6.31
CA TRP A 608 28.61 5.05 7.47
C TRP A 608 29.57 4.31 8.40
N LYS A 609 30.36 3.38 7.89
CA LYS A 609 31.36 2.63 8.68
C LYS A 609 32.35 3.54 9.41
N ARG A 610 32.75 4.66 8.80
CA ARG A 610 33.75 5.59 9.35
C ARG A 610 33.19 6.62 10.34
N ARG A 611 31.93 7.05 10.17
CA ARG A 611 31.37 8.22 10.86
C ARG A 611 30.10 7.94 11.67
N ARG A 612 29.64 6.69 11.70
CA ARG A 612 28.50 6.30 12.55
C ARG A 612 28.86 6.40 14.02
N GLN A 613 27.85 6.76 14.82
CA GLN A 613 27.91 6.65 16.26
C GLN A 613 27.75 5.17 16.68
N SER A 614 28.00 4.88 17.96
CA SER A 614 27.84 3.52 18.47
C SER A 614 26.41 3.03 18.28
N LYS A 615 26.24 1.85 17.66
CA LYS A 615 24.94 1.21 17.37
C LYS A 615 23.99 2.02 16.47
N GLU A 616 24.49 3.01 15.76
CA GLU A 616 23.67 3.81 14.84
C GLU A 616 23.40 3.06 13.54
N SER A 617 22.11 2.95 13.18
CA SER A 617 21.68 2.33 11.92
C SER A 617 22.08 3.15 10.70
N PHE A 618 22.00 2.57 9.50
CA PHE A 618 22.33 3.32 8.28
C PHE A 618 21.29 4.40 7.99
N GLY A 619 20.02 4.13 8.30
CA GLY A 619 18.92 5.09 8.23
C GLY A 619 19.13 6.30 9.14
N ASP A 620 19.38 6.05 10.43
CA ASP A 620 19.60 7.12 11.42
C ASP A 620 20.84 7.93 11.09
N PHE A 621 21.92 7.24 10.69
CA PHE A 621 23.13 7.88 10.19
C PHE A 621 22.84 8.80 9.00
N THR A 622 22.07 8.32 8.02
CA THR A 622 21.67 9.12 6.86
C THR A 622 20.90 10.36 7.29
N ASN A 623 19.90 10.22 8.15
CA ASN A 623 19.08 11.33 8.61
C ASN A 623 19.90 12.37 9.39
N ARG A 624 20.81 11.91 10.26
CA ARG A 624 21.72 12.80 11.00
C ARG A 624 22.64 13.55 10.05
N VAL A 625 23.32 12.86 9.14
CA VAL A 625 24.31 13.50 8.25
C VAL A 625 23.64 14.43 7.24
N VAL A 626 22.53 14.03 6.63
CA VAL A 626 21.79 14.86 5.67
C VAL A 626 21.14 16.08 6.34
N SER A 627 20.76 15.99 7.62
CA SER A 627 20.29 17.15 8.39
C SER A 627 21.40 18.18 8.69
N TYR A 628 22.66 17.74 8.78
CA TYR A 628 23.79 18.62 9.08
C TYR A 628 24.34 19.35 7.84
N TYR A 629 24.15 18.76 6.66
CA TYR A 629 24.51 19.37 5.39
C TYR A 629 23.22 19.67 4.62
N SER A 630 22.68 20.87 4.81
CA SER A 630 21.69 21.46 3.89
C SER A 630 22.34 21.60 2.50
N ILE A 631 22.44 20.51 1.75
CA ILE A 631 22.93 20.52 0.39
C ILE A 631 21.70 20.61 -0.52
N PRO A 632 21.51 21.74 -1.21
CA PRO A 632 20.56 21.80 -2.31
C PRO A 632 21.15 20.95 -3.44
N TYR A 633 20.50 19.82 -3.73
CA TYR A 633 20.76 18.99 -4.91
C TYR A 633 22.23 18.56 -5.11
N PHE A 634 22.57 17.35 -4.66
CA PHE A 634 23.67 16.59 -5.27
C PHE A 634 23.15 15.72 -6.40
#